data_AF-A0A2W5CZ37-F1
#
_entry.id   AF-A0A2W5CZ37-F1
#
_cell.length_a   1.000
_cell.length_b   1.000
_cell.length_c   1.000
_cell.angle_alpha   90.00
_cell.angle_beta   90.00
_cell.angle_gamma   90.00
#
_symmetry.space_group_name_H-M   'P 1'
#
loop_
_entity.id
_entity.type
_entity.pdbx_description
1 polymer ?
#
loop_
_entity_poly.entity_id
_entity_poly.type
_entity_poly.pdbx_seq_one_letter_code
_entity_poly.pdbx_strand_id
1 'polypeptide(L)'
;MSDAAKTTRPLRIAVIGSGPAGIYASNALAKATIPEGNGDTTFDGVSVDIFERMPAPFGLIRYGVAPDHPRIKGIIRSLHRVLDQPQIRLFGNVNIGEDVTLEELKQHYDSVIYATGATKDRDLNLPGAEASHGGAEFVGFYDANPKFSEDWNLDAESVAVIGVGNVGLDVARVIAKTGDELLTTEIPDNVYESLKKNKAKEVHLFGRRGPAQA
;
A
#
# COMPACT_ATOMS: atom_id res chain seq x y z
N MET A 1 26.04 -42.57 19.66
CA MET A 1 25.51 -41.62 18.66
C MET A 1 24.52 -40.75 19.42
N SER A 2 24.82 -39.46 19.56
CA SER A 2 24.04 -38.53 20.36
C SER A 2 22.71 -38.25 19.66
N ASP A 3 21.58 -38.65 20.27
CA ASP A 3 20.26 -38.10 19.94
C ASP A 3 20.33 -36.59 20.24
N ALA A 4 20.60 -35.78 19.22
CA ALA A 4 20.43 -34.34 19.35
C ALA A 4 18.94 -34.09 19.59
N ALA A 5 18.60 -33.53 20.76
CA ALA A 5 17.21 -33.25 21.10
C ALA A 5 16.59 -32.33 20.04
N LYS A 6 15.49 -32.77 19.43
CA LYS A 6 14.74 -31.95 18.47
C LYS A 6 14.29 -30.66 19.15
N THR A 7 14.55 -29.53 18.51
CA THR A 7 14.13 -28.22 19.05
C THR A 7 12.67 -27.97 18.68
N THR A 8 11.82 -27.71 19.66
CA THR A 8 10.43 -27.30 19.42
C THR A 8 10.31 -25.78 19.51
N ARG A 9 9.75 -25.15 18.49
CA ARG A 9 9.51 -23.69 18.42
C ARG A 9 8.43 -23.38 17.38
N PRO A 10 7.86 -22.16 17.33
CA PRO A 10 6.98 -21.79 16.23
C PRO A 10 7.72 -21.72 14.88
N LEU A 11 6.99 -21.98 13.79
CA LEU A 11 7.40 -21.64 12.43
C LEU A 11 7.42 -20.11 12.29
N ARG A 12 8.60 -19.54 12.06
CA ARG A 12 8.80 -18.09 12.01
C ARG A 12 8.78 -17.60 10.56
N ILE A 13 7.86 -16.69 10.26
CA ILE A 13 7.68 -16.16 8.90
C ILE A 13 7.82 -14.64 8.94
N ALA A 14 8.70 -14.10 8.10
CA ALA A 14 8.79 -12.68 7.84
C ALA A 14 7.89 -12.30 6.66
N VAL A 15 7.10 -11.24 6.79
CA VAL A 15 6.29 -10.68 5.70
C VAL A 15 6.74 -9.26 5.44
N ILE A 16 7.15 -8.96 4.20
CA ILE A 16 7.65 -7.64 3.80
C ILE A 16 6.50 -6.86 3.16
N GLY A 17 5.93 -5.92 3.89
CA GLY A 17 4.81 -5.07 3.49
C GLY A 17 3.54 -5.38 4.28
N SER A 18 2.91 -4.34 4.82
CA SER A 18 1.67 -4.43 5.62
C SER A 18 0.42 -3.99 4.85
N GLY A 19 0.49 -4.00 3.52
CA GLY A 19 -0.70 -3.88 2.69
C GLY A 19 -1.65 -5.08 2.82
N PRO A 20 -2.81 -5.06 2.15
CA PRO A 20 -3.78 -6.16 2.21
C PRO A 20 -3.17 -7.53 1.92
N ALA A 21 -2.28 -7.64 0.93
CA ALA A 21 -1.62 -8.90 0.59
C ALA A 21 -0.83 -9.49 1.77
N GLY A 22 -0.02 -8.66 2.45
CA GLY A 22 0.80 -9.11 3.58
C GLY A 22 -0.05 -9.47 4.80
N ILE A 23 -1.05 -8.65 5.11
CA ILE A 23 -1.95 -8.91 6.24
C ILE A 23 -2.81 -10.16 5.98
N TYR A 24 -3.35 -10.34 4.77
CA TYR A 24 -4.14 -11.53 4.45
C TYR A 24 -3.28 -12.80 4.43
N ALA A 25 -2.06 -12.74 3.90
CA ALA A 25 -1.12 -13.85 3.99
C ALA A 25 -0.85 -14.22 5.45
N SER A 26 -0.60 -13.22 6.31
CA SER A 26 -0.39 -13.41 7.74
C SER A 26 -1.60 -14.05 8.43
N ASN A 27 -2.82 -13.60 8.12
CA ASN A 27 -4.06 -14.18 8.64
C ASN A 27 -4.26 -15.65 8.21
N ALA A 28 -3.89 -15.98 6.97
CA ALA A 28 -4.00 -17.35 6.46
C ALA A 28 -3.00 -18.26 7.17
N LEU A 29 -1.75 -17.81 7.33
CA LEU A 29 -0.70 -18.53 8.05
C LEU A 29 -1.04 -18.75 9.52
N ALA A 30 -1.56 -17.71 10.17
CA ALA A 30 -2.01 -17.75 11.56
C ALA A 30 -3.11 -18.78 11.84
N LYS A 31 -3.81 -19.25 10.80
CA LYS A 31 -4.89 -20.26 10.86
C LYS A 31 -4.50 -21.59 10.21
N ALA A 32 -3.31 -21.67 9.62
CA ALA A 32 -2.89 -22.84 8.88
C ALA A 32 -2.54 -24.00 9.83
N THR A 33 -2.76 -25.22 9.37
CA THR A 33 -2.22 -26.41 10.03
C THR A 33 -0.71 -26.39 9.90
N ILE A 34 -0.03 -26.65 11.02
CA ILE A 34 1.42 -26.54 11.13
C ILE A 34 2.06 -27.82 10.57
N PRO A 35 3.05 -27.74 9.67
CA PRO A 35 3.79 -28.91 9.22
C PRO A 35 4.62 -29.51 10.37
N GLU A 36 4.85 -30.82 10.33
CA GLU A 36 5.56 -31.56 11.41
C GLU A 36 7.00 -31.08 11.66
N GLY A 37 7.55 -30.25 10.77
CA GLY A 37 8.91 -29.69 10.84
C GLY A 37 9.89 -30.39 9.90
N ASN A 38 11.18 -30.13 10.05
CA ASN A 38 12.25 -30.77 9.29
C ASN A 38 13.26 -31.42 10.25
N GLY A 39 13.58 -32.70 10.08
CA GLY A 39 14.66 -33.42 10.79
C GLY A 39 14.78 -33.10 12.29
N ASP A 40 15.56 -32.06 12.59
CA ASP A 40 15.97 -31.58 13.91
C ASP A 40 15.04 -30.54 14.56
N THR A 41 14.03 -30.02 13.84
CA THR A 41 13.06 -29.03 14.35
C THR A 41 11.63 -29.52 14.20
N THR A 42 10.83 -29.34 15.25
CA THR A 42 9.38 -29.55 15.25
C THR A 42 8.68 -28.21 15.48
N PHE A 43 7.56 -27.98 14.80
CA PHE A 43 6.80 -26.74 14.93
C PHE A 43 5.53 -26.92 15.77
N ASP A 44 5.32 -26.04 16.74
CA ASP A 44 4.16 -26.02 17.67
C ASP A 44 3.29 -24.76 17.55
N GLY A 45 3.63 -23.88 16.61
CA GLY A 45 2.89 -22.67 16.30
C GLY A 45 3.31 -22.08 14.96
N VAL A 46 2.67 -20.96 14.61
CA VAL A 46 3.20 -20.01 13.62
C VAL A 46 3.43 -18.69 14.34
N SER A 47 4.53 -18.01 14.02
CA SER A 47 4.83 -16.65 14.45
C SER A 47 5.13 -15.82 13.20
N VAL A 48 4.38 -14.74 12.99
CA VAL A 48 4.52 -13.88 11.81
C VAL A 48 4.97 -12.49 12.24
N ASP A 49 6.08 -12.05 11.68
CA ASP A 49 6.57 -10.68 11.84
C ASP A 49 6.40 -9.94 10.51
N ILE A 50 5.55 -8.91 10.51
CA ILE A 50 5.30 -8.05 9.36
C ILE A 50 6.21 -6.83 9.46
N PHE A 51 7.04 -6.62 8.44
CA PHE A 51 7.91 -5.47 8.31
C PHE A 51 7.29 -4.47 7.35
N GLU A 52 7.09 -3.23 7.79
CA GLU A 52 6.53 -2.15 7.01
C GLU A 52 7.52 -0.99 6.93
N ARG A 53 7.75 -0.52 5.71
CA ARG A 53 8.60 0.63 5.44
C ARG A 53 7.98 1.94 5.95
N MET A 54 6.67 2.07 5.83
CA MET A 54 5.94 3.26 6.23
C MET A 54 5.69 3.30 7.75
N PRO A 55 5.49 4.48 8.34
CA PRO A 55 5.13 4.56 9.77
C PRO A 55 3.76 3.96 10.09
N ALA A 56 2.80 4.06 9.17
CA ALA A 56 1.46 3.50 9.34
C ALA A 56 1.22 2.33 8.37
N PRO A 57 0.50 1.28 8.80
CA PRO A 57 0.26 0.10 7.98
C PRO A 57 -0.85 0.33 6.93
N PHE A 58 -1.22 -0.77 6.26
CA PHE A 58 -2.34 -0.90 5.30
C PHE A 58 -2.03 -0.51 3.85
N GLY A 59 -0.82 -0.01 3.58
CA GLY A 59 -0.36 0.29 2.22
C GLY A 59 -1.38 1.16 1.45
N LEU A 60 -1.72 0.77 0.22
CA LEU A 60 -2.64 1.53 -0.64
C LEU A 60 -4.08 1.63 -0.11
N ILE A 61 -4.49 0.85 0.89
CA ILE A 61 -5.80 1.11 1.54
C ILE A 61 -5.77 2.46 2.26
N ARG A 62 -4.62 2.82 2.85
CA ARG A 62 -4.40 4.11 3.49
C ARG A 62 -3.93 5.16 2.48
N TYR A 63 -2.92 4.82 1.69
CA TYR A 63 -2.15 5.72 0.83
C TYR A 63 -2.47 5.59 -0.67
N GLY A 64 -3.71 5.29 -1.03
CA GLY A 64 -4.04 4.97 -2.42
C GLY A 64 -5.53 4.94 -2.76
N VAL A 65 -6.37 4.51 -1.83
CA VAL A 65 -7.82 4.57 -2.00
C VAL A 65 -8.25 6.00 -1.78
N ALA A 66 -8.90 6.60 -2.78
CA ALA A 66 -9.40 7.96 -2.70
C ALA A 66 -10.22 8.25 -1.42
N PRO A 67 -10.09 9.44 -0.83
CA PRO A 67 -10.70 9.78 0.47
C PRO A 67 -12.24 9.78 0.42
N ASP A 68 -12.82 9.97 -0.77
CA ASP A 68 -14.27 9.90 -0.99
C ASP A 68 -14.80 8.49 -1.28
N HIS A 69 -13.98 7.45 -1.05
CA HIS A 69 -14.36 6.03 -1.06
C HIS A 69 -14.39 5.38 0.34
N PRO A 70 -15.18 5.91 1.30
CA PRO A 70 -15.14 5.47 2.70
C PRO A 70 -15.56 4.00 2.88
N ARG A 71 -16.38 3.45 1.97
CA ARG A 71 -16.79 2.04 2.01
C ARG A 71 -15.61 1.09 1.83
N ILE A 72 -14.71 1.39 0.90
CA ILE A 72 -13.53 0.56 0.62
C ILE A 72 -12.55 0.63 1.80
N LYS A 73 -12.32 1.84 2.34
CA LYS A 73 -11.48 2.04 3.53
C LYS A 73 -12.03 1.37 4.79
N GLY A 74 -13.33 1.03 4.83
CA GLY A 74 -13.94 0.23 5.90
C GLY A 74 -13.26 -1.13 6.16
N ILE A 75 -12.50 -1.66 5.20
CA ILE A 75 -11.71 -2.88 5.35
C ILE A 75 -10.63 -2.76 6.44
N ILE A 76 -10.18 -1.55 6.76
CA ILE A 76 -9.16 -1.27 7.79
C ILE A 76 -9.53 -1.93 9.13
N ARG A 77 -10.82 -1.92 9.52
CA ARG A 77 -11.28 -2.60 10.75
C ARG A 77 -11.04 -4.11 10.72
N SER A 78 -11.15 -4.74 9.56
CA SER A 78 -10.85 -6.16 9.39
C SER A 78 -9.35 -6.42 9.42
N LEU A 79 -8.55 -5.52 8.85
CA LEU A 79 -7.08 -5.61 8.87
C LEU A 79 -6.53 -5.43 10.29
N HIS A 80 -7.06 -4.49 11.08
CA HIS A 80 -6.72 -4.36 12.50
C HIS A 80 -6.97 -5.65 13.28
N ARG A 81 -8.15 -6.27 13.12
CA ARG A 81 -8.47 -7.54 13.78
C ARG A 81 -7.50 -8.68 13.43
N VAL A 82 -6.84 -8.61 12.28
CA VAL A 82 -5.77 -9.55 11.94
C VAL A 82 -4.50 -9.19 12.71
N LEU A 83 -4.09 -7.92 12.70
CA LEU A 83 -2.90 -7.45 13.42
C LEU A 83 -3.00 -7.64 14.94
N ASP A 84 -4.22 -7.69 15.50
CA ASP A 84 -4.47 -7.95 16.93
C ASP A 84 -4.28 -9.43 17.33
N GLN A 85 -4.03 -10.33 16.38
CA GLN A 85 -3.79 -11.74 16.69
C GLN A 85 -2.43 -11.91 17.40
N PRO A 86 -2.34 -12.69 18.49
CA PRO A 86 -1.13 -12.80 19.31
C PRO A 86 0.09 -13.36 18.56
N GLN A 87 -0.14 -14.13 17.49
CA GLN A 87 0.90 -14.68 16.63
C GLN A 87 1.45 -13.69 15.58
N ILE A 88 0.87 -12.50 15.45
CA ILE A 88 1.26 -11.48 14.47
C ILE A 88 1.87 -10.28 15.19
N ARG A 89 3.04 -9.83 14.74
CA ARG A 89 3.65 -8.58 15.18
C ARG A 89 3.91 -7.68 13.97
N LEU A 90 3.71 -6.38 14.14
CA LEU A 90 3.99 -5.37 13.12
C LEU A 90 5.17 -4.51 13.56
N PHE A 91 6.17 -4.41 12.69
CA PHE A 91 7.32 -3.53 12.83
C PHE A 91 7.26 -2.48 11.71
N GLY A 92 6.74 -1.29 12.04
CA GLY A 92 6.70 -0.15 11.12
C GLY A 92 8.04 0.58 11.06
N ASN A 93 8.21 1.41 10.03
CA ASN A 93 9.44 2.17 9.78
C ASN A 93 10.71 1.30 9.67
N VAL A 94 10.59 0.12 9.06
CA VAL A 94 11.71 -0.79 8.78
C VAL A 94 11.86 -1.00 7.26
N ASN A 95 12.97 -0.50 6.70
CA ASN A 95 13.30 -0.61 5.28
C ASN A 95 14.11 -1.90 5.04
N ILE A 96 13.46 -2.92 4.48
CA ILE A 96 14.18 -4.13 4.08
C ILE A 96 15.08 -3.83 2.88
N GLY A 97 16.36 -4.18 2.99
CA GLY A 97 17.42 -3.83 2.05
C GLY A 97 18.29 -2.65 2.50
N GLU A 98 17.85 -1.86 3.49
CA GLU A 98 18.59 -0.72 4.06
C GLU A 98 18.85 -0.94 5.56
N ASP A 99 17.79 -1.07 6.36
CA ASP A 99 17.85 -1.24 7.81
C ASP A 99 18.09 -2.71 8.22
N VAL A 100 17.50 -3.63 7.47
CA VAL A 100 17.63 -5.09 7.64
C VAL A 100 17.79 -5.71 6.26
N THR A 101 18.83 -6.51 6.07
CA THR A 101 19.09 -7.19 4.81
C THR A 101 18.24 -8.46 4.65
N LEU A 102 18.03 -8.88 3.41
CA LEU A 102 17.35 -10.15 3.14
C LEU A 102 18.11 -11.35 3.73
N GLU A 103 19.45 -11.30 3.75
CA GLU A 103 20.26 -12.39 4.30
C GLU A 103 20.09 -12.51 5.82
N GLU A 104 19.98 -11.39 6.54
CA GLU A 104 19.63 -11.40 7.97
C GLU A 104 18.23 -11.98 8.20
N LEU A 105 17.24 -11.62 7.37
CA LEU A 105 15.91 -12.25 7.46
C LEU A 105 15.98 -13.76 7.25
N LYS A 106 16.73 -14.25 6.26
CA LYS A 106 16.88 -15.69 5.99
C LYS A 106 17.59 -16.44 7.12
N GLN A 107 18.42 -15.77 7.92
CA GLN A 107 19.07 -16.36 9.09
C GLN A 107 18.11 -16.51 10.28
N HIS A 108 17.09 -15.66 10.38
CA HIS A 108 16.22 -15.58 11.55
C HIS A 108 14.80 -16.11 11.34
N TYR A 109 14.38 -16.32 10.08
CA TYR A 109 13.06 -16.77 9.70
C TYR A 109 13.15 -18.02 8.81
N ASP A 110 12.18 -18.92 8.96
CA ASP A 110 12.07 -20.13 8.14
C ASP A 110 11.61 -19.80 6.72
N SER A 111 10.90 -18.68 6.55
CA SER A 111 10.38 -18.24 5.26
C SER A 111 10.17 -16.73 5.24
N VAL A 112 10.25 -16.17 4.03
CA VAL A 112 10.05 -14.73 3.76
C VAL A 112 8.99 -14.57 2.67
N ILE A 113 7.97 -13.76 2.92
CA ILE A 113 6.92 -13.41 1.95
C ILE A 113 7.12 -11.96 1.51
N TYR A 114 7.15 -11.74 0.20
CA TYR A 114 7.17 -10.40 -0.39
C TYR A 114 5.74 -9.94 -0.67
N ALA A 115 5.31 -8.88 0.00
CA ALA A 115 4.01 -8.25 -0.15
C ALA A 115 4.15 -6.73 -0.32
N THR A 116 5.19 -6.30 -1.04
CA THR A 116 5.61 -4.88 -1.16
C THR A 116 4.68 -4.03 -2.04
N GLY A 117 3.80 -4.66 -2.82
CA GLY A 117 2.95 -3.97 -3.78
C GLY A 117 3.74 -3.27 -4.90
N ALA A 118 3.08 -2.34 -5.58
CA ALA A 118 3.67 -1.52 -6.63
C ALA A 118 3.22 -0.06 -6.46
N THR A 119 4.16 0.82 -6.16
CA THR A 119 3.91 2.25 -5.92
C THR A 119 4.46 3.15 -7.02
N LYS A 120 5.25 2.60 -7.95
CA LYS A 120 5.85 3.34 -9.05
C LYS A 120 4.87 3.47 -10.20
N ASP A 121 4.73 4.68 -10.73
CA ASP A 121 4.03 4.92 -11.98
C ASP A 121 4.70 4.25 -13.18
N ARG A 122 3.91 3.98 -14.21
CA ARG A 122 4.43 3.52 -15.50
C ARG A 122 4.75 4.75 -16.36
N ASP A 123 5.98 4.83 -16.83
CA ASP A 123 6.45 5.91 -17.69
C ASP A 123 5.60 6.03 -18.97
N LEU A 124 5.32 7.26 -19.35
CA LEU A 124 4.66 7.59 -20.62
C LEU A 124 5.75 7.80 -21.68
N ASN A 125 5.89 6.86 -22.60
CA ASN A 125 6.95 6.91 -23.61
C ASN A 125 6.53 7.74 -24.84
N LEU A 126 6.29 9.05 -24.63
CA LEU A 126 5.93 10.00 -25.68
C LEU A 126 6.80 11.27 -25.59
N PRO A 127 7.04 11.98 -26.70
CA PRO A 127 7.70 13.28 -26.65
C PRO A 127 6.95 14.25 -25.72
N GLY A 128 7.65 14.93 -24.82
CA GLY A 128 7.06 15.87 -23.85
C GLY A 128 6.54 15.22 -22.57
N ALA A 129 6.62 13.89 -22.42
CA ALA A 129 6.14 13.19 -21.24
C ALA A 129 6.91 13.50 -19.95
N GLU A 130 8.11 14.07 -20.06
CA GLU A 130 8.87 14.59 -18.91
C GLU A 130 8.15 15.74 -18.18
N ALA A 131 7.19 16.40 -18.84
CA ALA A 131 6.33 17.41 -18.23
C ALA A 131 5.02 16.83 -17.65
N SER A 132 4.83 15.50 -17.73
CA SER A 132 3.66 14.81 -17.17
C SER A 132 3.94 14.30 -15.77
N HIS A 133 2.87 14.13 -14.99
CA HIS A 133 2.94 13.56 -13.64
C HIS A 133 2.32 12.17 -13.61
N GLY A 134 2.81 11.36 -12.67
CA GLY A 134 2.27 10.05 -12.40
C GLY A 134 0.86 10.10 -11.79
N GLY A 135 0.02 9.11 -12.09
CA GLY A 135 -1.28 9.00 -11.43
C GLY A 135 -1.12 8.63 -9.96
N ALA A 136 -0.20 7.71 -9.65
CA ALA A 136 0.12 7.35 -8.28
C ALA A 136 0.81 8.49 -7.52
N GLU A 137 1.55 9.36 -8.21
CA GLU A 137 2.09 10.61 -7.64
C GLU A 137 0.98 11.54 -7.13
N PHE A 138 -0.03 11.82 -7.95
CA PHE A 138 -1.17 12.66 -7.54
C PHE A 138 -1.99 12.02 -6.42
N VAL A 139 -2.18 10.70 -6.48
CA VAL A 139 -2.82 9.92 -5.41
C VAL A 139 -2.03 10.04 -4.11
N GLY A 140 -0.70 9.89 -4.18
CA GLY A 140 0.19 10.05 -3.04
C GLY A 140 0.07 11.42 -2.39
N PHE A 141 -0.05 12.49 -3.19
CA PHE A 141 -0.33 13.83 -2.71
C PHE A 141 -1.66 13.89 -1.94
N TYR A 142 -2.78 13.48 -2.56
CA TYR A 142 -4.09 13.70 -1.93
C TYR A 142 -4.39 12.75 -0.75
N ASP A 143 -3.72 11.59 -0.67
CA ASP A 143 -3.82 10.63 0.43
C ASP A 143 -2.70 10.82 1.49
N ALA A 144 -1.96 11.93 1.45
CA ALA A 144 -0.88 12.25 2.39
C ALA A 144 0.16 11.13 2.54
N ASN A 145 0.62 10.55 1.43
CA ASN A 145 1.68 9.57 1.45
C ASN A 145 3.05 10.26 1.67
N PRO A 146 3.75 10.00 2.79
CA PRO A 146 5.04 10.65 3.13
C PRO A 146 6.18 10.48 2.11
N LYS A 147 6.02 9.61 1.11
CA LYS A 147 7.01 9.42 0.03
C LYS A 147 6.79 10.37 -1.16
N PHE A 148 5.71 11.13 -1.16
CA PHE A 148 5.35 12.04 -2.24
C PHE A 148 5.28 13.48 -1.73
N SER A 149 5.25 14.43 -2.65
CA SER A 149 5.12 15.86 -2.35
C SER A 149 3.81 16.14 -1.61
N GLU A 150 3.88 16.99 -0.59
CA GLU A 150 2.69 17.53 0.08
C GLU A 150 2.08 18.71 -0.69
N ASP A 151 2.79 19.24 -1.69
CA ASP A 151 2.34 20.35 -2.54
C ASP A 151 2.04 19.85 -3.95
N TRP A 152 1.00 20.42 -4.56
CA TRP A 152 0.63 20.19 -5.95
C TRP A 152 0.21 21.49 -6.64
N ASN A 153 0.71 21.72 -7.86
CA ASN A 153 0.31 22.87 -8.66
C ASN A 153 -1.05 22.61 -9.35
N LEU A 154 -2.08 23.33 -8.94
CA LEU A 154 -3.44 23.27 -9.48
C LEU A 154 -3.85 24.55 -10.23
N ASP A 155 -2.89 25.25 -10.85
CA ASP A 155 -3.15 26.49 -11.60
C ASP A 155 -3.71 26.29 -13.02
N ALA A 156 -3.72 25.05 -13.54
CA ALA A 156 -4.20 24.75 -14.88
C ALA A 156 -5.73 24.85 -14.98
N GLU A 157 -6.25 25.53 -15.99
CA GLU A 157 -7.70 25.58 -16.25
C GLU A 157 -8.23 24.34 -16.98
N SER A 158 -7.38 23.65 -17.76
CA SER A 158 -7.74 22.41 -18.46
C SER A 158 -6.72 21.33 -18.12
N VAL A 159 -7.21 20.18 -17.64
CA VAL A 159 -6.38 19.05 -17.21
C VAL A 159 -6.63 17.84 -18.09
N ALA A 160 -5.55 17.19 -18.54
CA ALA A 160 -5.61 15.93 -19.29
C ALA A 160 -5.23 14.76 -18.38
N VAL A 161 -6.08 13.74 -18.30
CA VAL A 161 -5.80 12.48 -17.60
C VAL A 161 -5.69 11.35 -18.63
N ILE A 162 -4.52 10.73 -18.72
CA ILE A 162 -4.25 9.66 -19.68
C ILE A 162 -4.49 8.30 -19.02
N GLY A 163 -5.59 7.66 -19.40
CA GLY A 163 -6.03 6.38 -18.83
C GLY A 163 -7.42 6.47 -18.23
N VAL A 164 -8.24 5.46 -18.54
CA VAL A 164 -9.67 5.38 -18.15
C VAL A 164 -9.94 4.25 -17.16
N GLY A 165 -8.92 3.82 -16.41
CA GLY A 165 -9.11 2.91 -15.28
C GLY A 165 -9.56 3.65 -14.02
N ASN A 166 -9.87 2.90 -12.95
CA ASN A 166 -10.36 3.47 -11.69
C ASN A 166 -9.48 4.60 -11.14
N VAL A 167 -8.15 4.47 -11.18
CA VAL A 167 -7.24 5.54 -10.72
C VAL A 167 -7.37 6.80 -11.56
N GLY A 168 -7.53 6.69 -12.89
CA GLY A 168 -7.76 7.85 -13.74
C GLY A 168 -9.08 8.56 -13.41
N LEU A 169 -10.12 7.80 -13.08
CA LEU A 169 -11.39 8.34 -12.60
C LEU A 169 -11.27 8.96 -11.21
N ASP A 170 -10.46 8.40 -10.31
CA ASP A 170 -10.19 8.96 -8.98
C ASP A 170 -9.47 10.30 -9.09
N VAL A 171 -8.39 10.36 -9.89
CA VAL A 171 -7.66 11.60 -10.19
C VAL A 171 -8.62 12.66 -10.75
N ALA A 172 -9.38 12.31 -11.79
CA ALA A 172 -10.30 13.24 -12.42
C ALA A 172 -11.38 13.75 -11.46
N ARG A 173 -11.92 12.87 -10.62
CA ARG A 173 -12.96 13.21 -9.65
C ARG A 173 -12.42 14.12 -8.53
N VAL A 174 -11.21 13.87 -8.02
CA VAL A 174 -10.58 14.73 -7.02
C VAL A 174 -10.31 16.12 -7.60
N ILE A 175 -9.82 16.22 -8.84
CA ILE A 175 -9.59 17.49 -9.52
C ILE A 175 -10.90 18.24 -9.79
N ALA A 176 -11.99 17.53 -10.08
CA ALA A 176 -13.29 18.13 -10.36
C ALA A 176 -14.06 18.58 -9.10
N LYS A 177 -13.63 18.17 -7.91
CA LYS A 177 -14.26 18.54 -6.64
C LYS A 177 -13.62 19.76 -6.01
N THR A 178 -14.43 20.49 -5.25
CA THR A 178 -13.94 21.55 -4.37
C THR A 178 -13.37 20.98 -3.07
N GLY A 179 -12.52 21.75 -2.39
CA GLY A 179 -12.05 21.40 -1.05
C GLY A 179 -13.20 21.19 -0.06
N ASP A 180 -14.25 22.02 -0.12
CA ASP A 180 -15.39 21.94 0.81
C ASP A 180 -16.21 20.65 0.62
N GLU A 181 -16.37 20.16 -0.61
CA GLU A 181 -17.01 18.87 -0.87
C GLU A 181 -16.23 17.70 -0.27
N LEU A 182 -14.89 17.78 -0.26
CA LEU A 182 -14.02 16.76 0.30
C LEU A 182 -13.73 16.94 1.79
N LEU A 183 -14.08 18.09 2.40
CA LEU A 183 -13.87 18.35 3.83
C LEU A 183 -14.65 17.38 4.75
N THR A 184 -15.65 16.68 4.22
CA THR A 184 -16.38 15.60 4.92
C THR A 184 -15.62 14.27 4.97
N THR A 185 -14.46 14.19 4.32
CA THR A 185 -13.59 13.01 4.22
C THR A 185 -12.35 13.19 5.09
N GLU A 186 -11.36 12.31 4.95
CA GLU A 186 -10.08 12.38 5.67
C GLU A 186 -8.97 13.10 4.89
N ILE A 187 -9.31 13.95 3.92
CA ILE A 187 -8.28 14.76 3.24
C ILE A 187 -7.46 15.56 4.26
N PRO A 188 -6.14 15.66 4.09
CA PRO A 188 -5.31 16.48 4.96
C PRO A 188 -5.49 17.98 4.64
N ASP A 189 -5.11 18.84 5.59
CA ASP A 189 -5.29 20.30 5.48
C ASP A 189 -4.58 20.89 4.25
N ASN A 190 -3.38 20.41 3.91
CA ASN A 190 -2.63 20.86 2.72
C ASN A 190 -3.37 20.56 1.40
N VAL A 191 -4.10 19.44 1.33
CA VAL A 191 -4.89 19.07 0.16
C VAL A 191 -6.16 19.91 0.08
N TYR A 192 -6.83 20.15 1.22
CA TYR A 192 -7.95 21.07 1.29
C TYR A 192 -7.58 22.47 0.78
N GLU A 193 -6.49 23.03 1.30
CA GLU A 193 -6.01 24.37 0.94
C GLU A 193 -5.57 24.46 -0.54
N SER A 194 -4.97 23.39 -1.06
CA SER A 194 -4.63 23.27 -2.47
C SER A 194 -5.88 23.23 -3.36
N LEU A 195 -6.88 22.43 -3.01
CA LEU A 195 -8.12 22.29 -3.79
C LEU A 195 -8.99 23.57 -3.76
N LYS A 196 -8.94 24.38 -2.70
CA LYS A 196 -9.60 25.70 -2.69
C LYS A 196 -9.04 26.66 -3.73
N LYS A 197 -7.78 26.49 -4.12
CA LYS A 197 -7.07 27.33 -5.11
C LYS A 197 -7.09 26.72 -6.51
N ASN A 198 -7.67 25.53 -6.68
CA ASN A 198 -7.75 24.83 -7.95
C ASN A 198 -8.47 25.68 -9.01
N LYS A 199 -7.81 25.88 -10.15
CA LYS A 199 -8.33 26.66 -11.28
C LYS A 199 -8.96 25.82 -12.38
N ALA A 200 -8.93 24.49 -12.25
CA ALA A 200 -9.46 23.58 -13.26
C ALA A 200 -10.95 23.85 -13.53
N LYS A 201 -11.28 24.05 -14.81
CA LYS A 201 -12.64 24.18 -15.35
C LYS A 201 -13.02 22.96 -16.18
N GLU A 202 -12.02 22.29 -16.76
CA GLU A 202 -12.21 21.13 -17.62
C GLU A 202 -11.25 20.01 -17.26
N VAL A 203 -11.77 18.78 -17.19
CA VAL A 203 -10.97 17.56 -17.00
C VAL A 203 -11.29 16.59 -18.13
N HIS A 204 -10.28 16.30 -18.95
CA HIS A 204 -10.38 15.47 -20.15
C HIS A 204 -9.75 14.10 -19.90
N LEU A 205 -10.53 13.02 -19.98
CA LEU A 205 -10.01 11.66 -19.85
C LEU A 205 -9.76 11.03 -21.22
N PHE A 206 -8.52 10.60 -21.43
CA PHE A 206 -8.08 10.00 -22.68
C PHE A 206 -7.93 8.49 -22.54
N GLY A 207 -8.82 7.75 -23.21
CA GLY A 207 -8.73 6.31 -23.36
C GLY A 207 -8.05 5.93 -24.67
N ARG A 208 -7.04 5.05 -24.63
CA ARG A 208 -6.40 4.51 -25.85
C ARG A 208 -7.26 3.49 -26.63
N ARG A 209 -8.37 3.04 -26.06
CA ARG A 209 -9.31 2.04 -26.62
C ARG A 209 -10.74 2.55 -26.45
N GLY A 210 -11.69 1.87 -27.08
CA GLY A 210 -13.11 2.22 -26.99
C GLY A 210 -13.74 1.84 -25.64
N PRO A 211 -14.99 2.28 -25.39
CA PRO A 211 -15.70 2.07 -24.12
C PRO A 211 -15.86 0.60 -23.71
N ALA A 212 -15.96 -0.32 -24.67
CA ALA A 212 -16.06 -1.75 -24.38
C ALA A 212 -14.76 -2.37 -23.79
N GLN A 213 -13.67 -1.61 -23.73
CA GLN A 213 -12.39 -2.03 -23.15
C GLN A 213 -11.94 -1.15 -21.98
N ALA A 214 -12.82 -0.28 -21.49
CA ALA A 214 -12.63 0.51 -20.29
C ALA A 214 -13.02 -0.30 -19.05
#